data_AF-A0A7S4IV39-F1
#
_entry.id   AF-A0A7S4IV39-F1
#
_cell.length_a   1.000
_cell.length_b   1.000
_cell.length_c   1.000
_cell.angle_alpha   90.00
_cell.angle_beta   90.00
_cell.angle_gamma   90.00
#
_symmetry.space_group_name_H-M   'P 1'
#
loop_
_entity.id
_entity.type
_entity.pdbx_description
1 polymer ?
#
loop_
_entity_poly.entity_id
_entity_poly.type
_entity_poly.pdbx_seq_one_letter_code
_entity_poly.pdbx_strand_id
1 'polypeptide(L)'
;MTRSQQLAQEDTSAAGHVPPDERNKAYADVHGRLPPDLERKEYRMADLEREIGLLPDERKESVLMAMRHNPLLFTSSAHSVLFANLSAWGEEEGEFDAKEGAARMARYWEQRERIFGHAAFDEDCFRKPTRMEYLKFFERSLALSEDPDADETMRSIAKEYVKNVKEAKVEAFDEFLEGIPREERTALLDAQTNCPDLVTFDHKLQFLKAEDWNENNAVRRMVKYWEMKYELFPETSRRHKKITLGDLDEYEVELHCGLLRLMPNKDEHGRSVLVVTWNRMRDGLNPDGVAAISWYLIESAMELTSCGENGVIILTNYINTCLESFRGALLLRHCGRKIIFESLPVQVKAVHVFFESNCPWWKRVFIEAFAIASPLQIRTKVYFGPGNDTSEQLQQEYGVTAQCIPTDLGGGVSTEAWEGWIAVRKAGGL
;
A
#
# COMPACT_ATOMS: atom_id res chain seq x y z
N MET A 1 54.10 17.15 8.49
CA MET A 1 53.92 15.87 9.21
C MET A 1 55.25 15.44 9.78
N THR A 2 55.31 15.11 11.07
CA THR A 2 56.53 14.63 11.74
C THR A 2 56.73 13.13 11.49
N ARG A 3 57.97 12.64 11.55
CA ARG A 3 58.32 11.21 11.41
C ARG A 3 57.56 10.30 12.40
N SER A 4 57.12 10.88 13.52
CA SER A 4 56.26 10.23 14.52
C SER A 4 54.81 10.03 14.04
N GLN A 5 54.31 10.87 13.12
CA GLN A 5 52.98 10.71 12.51
C GLN A 5 52.97 9.69 11.36
N GLN A 6 54.11 9.45 10.70
CA GLN A 6 54.24 8.38 9.70
C GLN A 6 54.30 6.99 10.35
N LEU A 7 54.98 6.84 11.51
CA LEU A 7 55.02 5.56 12.23
C LEU A 7 53.67 5.15 12.83
N ALA A 8 52.81 6.12 13.18
CA ALA A 8 51.45 5.83 13.68
C ALA A 8 50.46 5.45 12.57
N GLN A 9 50.73 5.82 11.30
CA GLN A 9 49.91 5.40 10.16
C GLN A 9 50.33 4.03 9.61
N GLU A 10 51.60 3.64 9.72
CA GLU A 10 52.08 2.33 9.25
C GLU A 10 51.67 1.17 10.17
N ASP A 11 51.39 1.42 11.46
CA ASP A 11 50.98 0.37 12.41
C ASP A 11 49.48 -0.04 12.30
N THR A 12 48.64 0.78 11.66
CA THR A 12 47.21 0.49 11.49
C THR A 12 46.84 -0.20 10.18
N SER A 13 47.76 -0.29 9.20
CA SER A 13 47.47 -0.92 7.90
C SER A 13 47.85 -2.40 7.80
N ALA A 14 48.41 -3.02 8.85
CA ALA A 14 48.88 -4.41 8.84
C ALA A 14 48.07 -5.37 9.75
N ALA A 15 47.14 -4.86 10.56
CA ALA A 15 46.22 -5.72 11.30
C ALA A 15 45.09 -6.16 10.35
N GLY A 16 45.35 -7.23 9.59
CA GLY A 16 44.32 -7.90 8.79
C GLY A 16 43.08 -8.16 9.65
N HIS A 17 41.90 -7.89 9.10
CA HIS A 17 40.63 -8.16 9.76
C HIS A 17 40.47 -9.67 9.87
N VAL A 18 41.02 -10.26 10.94
CA VAL A 18 40.88 -11.67 11.25
C VAL A 18 39.39 -11.91 11.51
N PRO A 19 38.71 -12.76 10.73
CA PRO A 19 37.31 -13.08 10.94
C PRO A 19 37.07 -13.50 12.40
N PRO A 20 35.94 -13.13 13.02
CA PRO A 20 35.65 -13.47 14.41
C PRO A 20 35.87 -14.96 14.74
N ASP A 21 35.60 -15.84 13.77
CA ASP A 21 35.76 -17.29 13.91
C ASP A 21 37.23 -17.73 14.04
N GLU A 22 38.13 -17.09 13.30
CA GLU A 22 39.58 -17.37 13.41
C GLU A 22 40.14 -16.81 14.72
N ARG A 23 39.61 -15.68 15.20
CA ARG A 23 40.00 -15.10 16.50
C ARG A 23 39.53 -15.96 17.67
N ASN A 24 38.30 -16.46 17.61
CA ASN A 24 37.73 -17.32 18.65
C ASN A 24 38.40 -18.70 18.66
N LYS A 25 38.73 -19.23 17.49
CA LYS A 25 39.52 -20.47 17.35
C LYS A 25 40.93 -20.30 17.93
N ALA A 26 41.61 -19.20 17.60
CA ALA A 26 42.93 -18.89 18.19
C ALA A 26 42.87 -18.75 19.72
N TYR A 27 41.80 -18.15 20.26
CA TYR A 27 41.60 -18.08 21.71
C TYR A 27 41.40 -19.48 22.33
N ALA A 28 40.56 -20.31 21.71
CA ALA A 28 40.30 -21.68 22.16
C ALA A 28 41.54 -22.57 22.08
N ASP A 29 42.35 -22.44 21.03
CA ASP A 29 43.60 -23.17 20.86
C ASP A 29 44.64 -22.80 21.93
N VAL A 30 44.66 -21.53 22.37
CA VAL A 30 45.58 -21.04 23.41
C VAL A 30 45.10 -21.38 24.81
N HIS A 31 43.79 -21.28 25.07
CA HIS A 31 43.24 -21.38 26.42
C HIS A 31 42.53 -22.70 26.72
N GLY A 32 42.41 -23.59 25.73
CA GLY A 32 41.67 -24.85 25.84
C GLY A 32 40.16 -24.68 26.01
N ARG A 33 39.65 -23.45 25.83
CA ARG A 33 38.25 -23.07 26.02
C ARG A 33 37.91 -21.77 25.30
N LEU A 34 36.65 -21.58 24.96
CA LEU A 34 36.17 -20.32 24.36
C LEU A 34 36.24 -19.16 25.36
N PRO A 35 36.18 -17.89 24.89
CA PRO A 35 36.03 -16.75 25.79
C PRO A 35 34.82 -16.95 26.72
N PRO A 36 34.89 -16.54 28.00
CA PRO A 36 33.83 -16.77 28.99
C PRO A 36 32.43 -16.30 28.53
N ASP A 37 32.40 -15.25 27.72
CA ASP A 37 31.17 -14.63 27.19
C ASP A 37 30.55 -15.47 26.05
N LEU A 38 31.41 -16.17 25.28
CA LEU A 38 31.02 -17.12 24.24
C LEU A 38 30.60 -18.46 24.85
N GLU A 39 31.34 -18.97 25.85
CA GLU A 39 30.94 -20.15 26.62
C GLU A 39 29.56 -19.98 27.26
N ARG A 40 29.29 -18.81 27.88
CA ARG A 40 27.97 -18.50 28.45
C ARG A 40 26.87 -18.44 27.39
N LYS A 41 27.17 -17.98 26.18
CA LYS A 41 26.21 -17.94 25.07
C LYS A 41 25.89 -19.33 24.54
N GLU A 42 26.90 -20.16 24.31
CA GLU A 42 26.72 -21.54 23.86
C GLU A 42 25.92 -22.37 24.87
N TYR A 43 26.20 -22.23 26.16
CA TYR A 43 25.46 -22.93 27.21
C TYR A 43 23.97 -22.55 27.22
N ARG A 44 23.67 -21.24 27.09
CA ARG A 44 22.30 -20.74 27.01
C ARG A 44 21.54 -21.24 25.78
N MET A 45 22.23 -21.43 24.65
CA MET A 45 21.62 -21.96 23.42
C MET A 45 21.28 -23.44 23.55
N ALA A 46 22.18 -24.25 24.12
CA ALA A 46 21.91 -25.67 24.34
C ALA A 46 20.73 -25.88 25.31
N ASP A 47 20.58 -25.02 26.32
CA ASP A 47 19.44 -25.03 27.22
C ASP A 47 18.16 -24.57 26.51
N LEU A 48 18.22 -23.51 25.70
CA LEU A 48 17.07 -23.04 24.91
C LEU A 48 16.58 -24.10 23.90
N GLU A 49 17.49 -24.74 23.17
CA GLU A 49 17.16 -25.83 22.24
C GLU A 49 16.52 -27.02 22.96
N ARG A 50 17.01 -27.35 24.16
CA ARG A 50 16.40 -28.38 25.01
C ARG A 50 14.98 -28.02 25.40
N GLU A 51 14.75 -26.79 25.87
CA GLU A 51 13.42 -26.32 26.29
C GLU A 51 12.44 -26.22 25.10
N ILE A 52 12.91 -25.81 23.90
CA ILE A 52 12.11 -25.89 22.67
C ILE A 52 11.72 -27.34 22.38
N GLY A 53 12.64 -28.29 22.60
CA GLY A 53 12.39 -29.72 22.47
C GLY A 53 11.28 -30.24 23.38
N LEU A 54 11.05 -29.59 24.52
CA LEU A 54 10.04 -29.92 25.53
C LEU A 54 8.68 -29.23 25.30
N LEU A 55 8.57 -28.32 24.33
CA LEU A 55 7.30 -27.69 23.97
C LEU A 55 6.31 -28.72 23.40
N PRO A 56 5.00 -28.52 23.57
CA PRO A 56 3.97 -29.31 22.89
C PRO A 56 4.17 -29.28 21.37
N ASP A 57 3.87 -30.40 20.70
CA ASP A 57 4.16 -30.60 19.26
C ASP A 57 3.60 -29.47 18.38
N GLU A 58 2.40 -28.97 18.69
CA GLU A 58 1.75 -27.86 17.96
C GLU A 58 2.56 -26.56 17.99
N ARG A 59 3.17 -26.22 19.13
CA ARG A 59 4.00 -25.01 19.29
C ARG A 59 5.44 -25.21 18.85
N LYS A 60 5.90 -26.45 18.94
CA LYS A 60 7.24 -26.87 18.55
C LYS A 60 7.42 -26.80 17.04
N GLU A 61 6.40 -27.14 16.26
CA GLU A 61 6.51 -27.18 14.79
C GLU A 61 6.78 -25.80 14.18
N SER A 62 6.11 -24.72 14.62
CA SER A 62 6.37 -23.36 14.12
C SER A 62 7.81 -22.88 14.41
N VAL A 63 8.34 -23.23 15.59
CA VAL A 63 9.73 -22.89 15.95
C VAL A 63 10.71 -23.71 15.13
N LEU A 64 10.46 -25.01 14.98
CA LEU A 64 11.31 -25.89 14.18
C LEU A 64 11.27 -25.54 12.69
N MET A 65 10.13 -25.12 12.14
CA MET A 65 10.03 -24.57 10.78
C MET A 65 10.91 -23.33 10.63
N ALA A 66 10.83 -22.38 11.57
CA ALA A 66 11.69 -21.20 11.56
C ALA A 66 13.18 -21.55 11.59
N MET A 67 13.57 -22.51 12.44
CA MET A 67 14.95 -23.02 12.52
C MET A 67 15.42 -23.70 11.23
N ARG A 68 14.57 -24.52 10.61
CA ARG A 68 14.88 -25.24 9.36
C ARG A 68 15.03 -24.31 8.17
N HIS A 69 14.13 -23.34 8.04
CA HIS A 69 14.14 -22.42 6.91
C HIS A 69 15.23 -21.36 7.02
N ASN A 70 15.69 -21.05 8.23
CA ASN A 70 16.69 -20.00 8.46
C ASN A 70 17.74 -20.45 9.48
N PRO A 71 18.56 -21.46 9.14
CA PRO A 71 19.61 -21.94 10.04
C PRO A 71 20.61 -20.82 10.39
N LEU A 72 20.73 -19.79 9.55
CA LEU A 72 21.59 -18.62 9.77
C LEU A 72 21.09 -17.67 10.88
N LEU A 73 19.80 -17.66 11.21
CA LEU A 73 19.29 -16.91 12.38
C LEU A 73 19.76 -17.51 13.70
N PHE A 74 20.06 -18.81 13.70
CA PHE A 74 20.46 -19.57 14.88
C PHE A 74 21.97 -19.81 14.93
N THR A 75 22.71 -19.46 13.89
CA THR A 75 24.16 -19.71 13.77
C THR A 75 25.01 -18.47 13.46
N SER A 76 24.43 -17.31 13.12
CA SER A 76 25.20 -16.10 12.74
C SER A 76 24.94 -14.86 13.63
N SER A 77 25.74 -13.80 13.47
CA SER A 77 25.60 -12.50 14.16
C SER A 77 24.27 -11.75 13.91
N ALA A 78 23.39 -12.29 13.05
CA ALA A 78 21.98 -11.90 12.92
C ALA A 78 21.15 -12.06 14.21
N HIS A 79 21.72 -12.71 15.24
CA HIS A 79 21.24 -12.70 16.62
C HIS A 79 20.83 -11.30 17.15
N SER A 80 21.33 -10.18 16.62
CA SER A 80 21.14 -8.86 17.22
C SER A 80 19.70 -8.36 17.47
N VAL A 81 18.64 -8.92 16.87
CA VAL A 81 17.26 -8.41 17.09
C VAL A 81 16.48 -9.30 18.06
N LEU A 82 16.44 -10.62 17.82
CA LEU A 82 15.80 -11.56 18.72
C LEU A 82 16.56 -11.65 20.06
N PHE A 83 17.90 -11.65 19.98
CA PHE A 83 18.78 -11.63 21.14
C PHE A 83 18.87 -10.22 21.74
N ALA A 84 18.73 -9.09 21.03
CA ALA A 84 18.62 -7.79 21.73
C ALA A 84 17.35 -7.73 22.59
N ASN A 85 16.22 -8.27 22.11
CA ASN A 85 15.00 -8.32 22.90
C ASN A 85 15.06 -9.32 24.06
N LEU A 86 15.76 -10.45 23.91
CA LEU A 86 15.98 -11.42 25.00
C LEU A 86 17.11 -11.02 25.97
N SER A 87 18.14 -10.30 25.48
CA SER A 87 19.32 -9.89 26.27
C SER A 87 19.11 -8.57 27.00
N ALA A 88 18.42 -7.59 26.39
CA ALA A 88 18.04 -6.36 27.10
C ALA A 88 17.20 -6.67 28.35
N TRP A 89 16.47 -7.78 28.33
CA TRP A 89 15.67 -8.27 29.45
C TRP A 89 16.49 -9.06 30.48
N GLY A 90 17.37 -9.97 30.02
CA GLY A 90 18.30 -10.69 30.90
C GLY A 90 19.33 -9.81 31.60
N GLU A 91 19.65 -8.63 31.04
CA GLU A 91 20.51 -7.63 31.68
C GLU A 91 19.78 -6.78 32.73
N GLU A 92 18.46 -6.60 32.65
CA GLU A 92 17.66 -5.92 33.68
C GLU A 92 17.31 -6.84 34.87
N GLU A 93 17.09 -8.16 34.66
CA GLU A 93 16.65 -9.08 35.72
C GLU A 93 17.68 -10.13 36.18
N GLY A 94 18.88 -10.16 35.62
CA GLY A 94 20.02 -10.90 36.19
C GLY A 94 20.08 -12.41 35.95
N GLU A 95 19.01 -13.09 35.52
CA GLU A 95 19.05 -14.51 35.11
C GLU A 95 18.22 -14.78 33.85
N PHE A 96 18.81 -15.51 32.90
CA PHE A 96 18.14 -15.96 31.69
C PHE A 96 17.40 -17.28 31.97
N ASP A 97 16.05 -17.25 31.98
CA ASP A 97 15.21 -18.45 32.04
C ASP A 97 14.99 -19.01 30.63
N ALA A 98 15.67 -20.12 30.31
CA ALA A 98 15.58 -20.79 29.02
C ALA A 98 14.16 -21.29 28.69
N LYS A 99 13.37 -21.66 29.72
CA LYS A 99 12.02 -22.18 29.54
C LYS A 99 11.06 -21.08 29.12
N GLU A 100 11.11 -19.94 29.78
CA GLU A 100 10.33 -18.76 29.40
C GLU A 100 10.77 -18.22 28.04
N GLY A 101 12.09 -18.24 27.76
CA GLY A 101 12.64 -17.91 26.45
C GLY A 101 12.07 -18.78 25.32
N ALA A 102 12.03 -20.10 25.51
CA ALA A 102 11.46 -21.04 24.55
C ALA A 102 9.95 -20.81 24.36
N ALA A 103 9.19 -20.61 25.44
CA ALA A 103 7.75 -20.36 25.39
C ALA A 103 7.39 -19.05 24.67
N ARG A 104 8.20 -18.00 24.82
CA ARG A 104 8.02 -16.73 24.10
C ARG A 104 8.38 -16.84 22.63
N MET A 105 9.49 -17.52 22.32
CA MET A 105 9.90 -17.74 20.93
C MET A 105 8.85 -18.56 20.16
N ALA A 106 8.25 -19.55 20.82
CA ALA A 106 7.12 -20.29 20.27
C ALA A 106 5.90 -19.41 20.01
N ARG A 107 5.48 -18.59 20.98
CA ARG A 107 4.37 -17.65 20.81
C ARG A 107 4.61 -16.66 19.66
N TYR A 108 5.84 -16.15 19.55
CA TYR A 108 6.23 -15.25 18.47
C TYR A 108 6.09 -15.93 17.10
N TRP A 109 6.63 -17.14 16.94
CA TRP A 109 6.59 -17.87 15.67
C TRP A 109 5.19 -18.35 15.30
N GLU A 110 4.40 -18.80 16.27
CA GLU A 110 3.00 -19.17 16.11
C GLU A 110 2.17 -17.96 15.64
N GLN A 111 2.37 -16.79 16.27
CA GLN A 111 1.72 -15.56 15.87
C GLN A 111 2.15 -15.12 14.46
N ARG A 112 3.44 -15.27 14.13
CA ARG A 112 3.97 -14.96 12.80
C ARG A 112 3.37 -15.87 11.74
N GLU A 113 3.35 -17.18 11.97
CA GLU A 113 2.76 -18.17 11.07
C GLU A 113 1.26 -17.94 10.88
N ARG A 114 0.53 -17.64 11.96
CA ARG A 114 -0.90 -17.29 11.89
C ARG A 114 -1.16 -16.08 10.97
N ILE A 115 -0.22 -15.14 10.90
CA ILE A 115 -0.38 -13.87 10.17
C ILE A 115 0.14 -13.97 8.73
N PHE A 116 1.29 -14.60 8.52
CA PHE A 116 1.97 -14.65 7.22
C PHE A 116 1.90 -16.03 6.55
N GLY A 117 1.27 -17.02 7.18
CA GLY A 117 1.35 -18.42 6.75
C GLY A 117 2.80 -18.91 6.70
N HIS A 118 3.09 -19.82 5.77
CA HIS A 118 4.46 -20.30 5.57
C HIS A 118 5.46 -19.23 5.13
N ALA A 119 5.00 -18.08 4.60
CA ALA A 119 5.90 -16.97 4.28
C ALA A 119 6.54 -16.34 5.53
N ALA A 120 6.02 -16.61 6.73
CA ALA A 120 6.62 -16.20 8.00
C ALA A 120 8.10 -16.64 8.14
N PHE A 121 8.46 -17.73 7.45
CA PHE A 121 9.74 -18.40 7.53
C PHE A 121 10.65 -18.13 6.33
N ASP A 122 10.27 -17.26 5.39
CA ASP A 122 11.13 -16.97 4.23
C ASP A 122 12.28 -16.03 4.61
N GLU A 123 13.48 -16.23 4.05
CA GLU A 123 14.70 -15.48 4.39
C GLU A 123 14.54 -13.97 4.11
N ASP A 124 13.76 -13.64 3.07
CA ASP A 124 13.38 -12.27 2.73
C ASP A 124 12.50 -11.59 3.79
N CYS A 125 11.74 -12.36 4.59
CA CYS A 125 10.98 -11.84 5.72
C CYS A 125 11.86 -11.53 6.96
N PHE A 126 13.17 -11.81 6.91
CA PHE A 126 14.14 -11.49 7.97
C PHE A 126 15.00 -10.26 7.67
N ARG A 127 14.90 -9.68 6.47
CA ARG A 127 15.28 -8.26 6.33
C ARG A 127 14.50 -7.50 7.38
N LYS A 128 15.20 -6.66 8.17
CA LYS A 128 14.56 -5.80 9.18
C LYS A 128 13.33 -5.19 8.52
N PRO A 129 12.11 -5.56 8.93
CA PRO A 129 10.93 -5.03 8.29
C PRO A 129 11.06 -3.53 8.36
N THR A 130 10.91 -2.88 7.23
CA THR A 130 10.87 -1.44 7.17
C THR A 130 9.86 -0.96 8.21
N ARG A 131 10.06 0.24 8.75
CA ARG A 131 9.08 0.88 9.66
C ARG A 131 7.65 0.82 9.08
N MET A 132 7.54 0.75 7.75
CA MET A 132 6.29 0.62 7.02
C MET A 132 5.67 -0.78 7.02
N GLU A 133 6.46 -1.83 6.94
CA GLU A 133 5.95 -3.19 7.08
C GLU A 133 5.43 -3.44 8.50
N TYR A 134 6.11 -2.89 9.51
CA TYR A 134 5.59 -2.87 10.89
C TYR A 134 4.30 -2.06 11.02
N LEU A 135 4.20 -0.89 10.37
CA LEU A 135 2.96 -0.11 10.37
C LEU A 135 1.80 -0.93 9.79
N LYS A 136 1.98 -1.49 8.59
CA LYS A 136 0.96 -2.32 7.92
C LYS A 136 0.59 -3.54 8.77
N PHE A 137 1.57 -4.14 9.45
CA PHE A 137 1.37 -5.25 10.38
C PHE A 137 0.50 -4.85 11.58
N PHE A 138 0.84 -3.75 12.27
CA PHE A 138 0.08 -3.30 13.43
C PHE A 138 -1.32 -2.82 13.05
N GLU A 139 -1.48 -2.14 11.91
CA GLU A 139 -2.81 -1.76 11.41
C GLU A 139 -3.70 -2.97 11.15
N ARG A 140 -3.19 -4.01 10.49
CA ARG A 140 -3.94 -5.27 10.28
C ARG A 140 -4.25 -5.98 11.58
N SER A 141 -3.27 -6.05 12.49
CA SER A 141 -3.46 -6.71 13.79
C SER A 141 -4.54 -6.02 14.61
N LEU A 142 -4.54 -4.68 14.62
CA LEU A 142 -5.57 -3.88 15.29
C LEU A 142 -6.95 -4.01 14.62
N ALA A 143 -7.00 -4.18 13.30
CA ALA A 143 -8.24 -4.40 12.56
C ALA A 143 -8.83 -5.80 12.76
N LEU A 144 -7.98 -6.83 12.89
CA LEU A 144 -8.39 -8.22 13.07
C LEU A 144 -8.65 -8.61 14.53
N SER A 145 -8.13 -7.87 15.51
CA SER A 145 -8.31 -8.20 16.93
C SER A 145 -9.70 -7.81 17.43
N GLU A 146 -10.71 -8.57 17.04
CA GLU A 146 -11.95 -8.70 17.81
C GLU A 146 -11.79 -9.69 18.98
N ASP A 147 -10.64 -10.37 19.05
CA ASP A 147 -10.29 -11.36 20.08
C ASP A 147 -10.27 -10.74 21.49
N PRO A 148 -11.28 -10.97 22.34
CA PRO A 148 -11.38 -10.34 23.66
C PRO A 148 -10.20 -10.69 24.58
N ASP A 149 -9.43 -11.74 24.25
CA ASP A 149 -8.28 -12.20 25.04
C ASP A 149 -6.94 -11.59 24.58
N ALA A 150 -6.92 -10.83 23.48
CA ALA A 150 -5.71 -10.14 23.05
C ALA A 150 -5.36 -9.03 24.05
N ASP A 151 -4.24 -9.21 24.76
CA ASP A 151 -3.69 -8.35 25.80
C ASP A 151 -3.89 -6.85 25.47
N GLU A 152 -4.71 -6.18 26.29
CA GLU A 152 -5.04 -4.76 26.18
C GLU A 152 -3.77 -3.90 26.15
N THR A 153 -2.71 -4.34 26.85
CA THR A 153 -1.39 -3.70 26.86
C THR A 153 -0.78 -3.70 25.46
N MET A 154 -0.78 -4.85 24.77
CA MET A 154 -0.25 -4.97 23.42
C MET A 154 -1.05 -4.16 22.40
N ARG A 155 -2.39 -4.10 22.55
CA ARG A 155 -3.24 -3.24 21.72
C ARG A 155 -2.91 -1.75 21.93
N SER A 156 -2.68 -1.34 23.18
CA SER A 156 -2.31 0.04 23.49
C SER A 156 -0.96 0.41 22.88
N ILE A 157 0.06 -0.44 23.06
CA ILE A 157 1.40 -0.25 22.47
C ILE A 157 1.32 -0.18 20.94
N ALA A 158 0.56 -1.07 20.30
CA ALA A 158 0.38 -1.07 18.85
C ALA A 158 -0.30 0.21 18.36
N LYS A 159 -1.35 0.69 19.04
CA LYS A 159 -2.05 1.94 18.70
C LYS A 159 -1.11 3.14 18.81
N GLU A 160 -0.36 3.23 19.90
CA GLU A 160 0.61 4.29 20.13
C GLU A 160 1.72 4.28 19.09
N TYR A 161 2.27 3.10 18.78
CA TYR A 161 3.28 2.95 17.73
C TYR A 161 2.77 3.40 16.36
N VAL A 162 1.58 2.94 15.95
CA VAL A 162 0.93 3.33 14.68
C VAL A 162 0.74 4.84 14.61
N LYS A 163 0.29 5.45 15.71
CA LYS A 163 0.13 6.91 15.83
C LYS A 163 1.48 7.62 15.64
N ASN A 164 2.51 7.24 16.40
CA ASN A 164 3.83 7.87 16.35
C ASN A 164 4.51 7.73 14.96
N VAL A 165 4.28 6.62 14.26
CA VAL A 165 4.77 6.43 12.89
C VAL A 165 4.03 7.34 11.91
N LYS A 166 2.71 7.46 12.01
CA LYS A 166 1.91 8.35 11.17
C LYS A 166 2.30 9.82 11.38
N GLU A 167 2.48 10.24 12.63
CA GLU A 167 2.91 11.59 12.97
C GLU A 167 4.28 11.90 12.37
N ALA A 168 5.27 11.02 12.56
CA ALA A 168 6.60 11.19 11.97
C ALA A 168 6.58 11.24 10.43
N LYS A 169 5.69 10.49 9.79
CA LYS A 169 5.53 10.50 8.32
C LYS A 169 4.89 11.79 7.82
N VAL A 170 3.96 12.37 8.58
CA VAL A 170 3.35 13.66 8.24
C VAL A 170 4.32 14.82 8.51
N GLU A 171 5.15 14.73 9.56
CA GLU A 171 6.22 15.70 9.80
C GLU A 171 7.22 15.72 8.64
N ALA A 172 7.71 14.55 8.20
CA ALA A 172 8.58 14.45 7.03
C ALA A 172 7.87 14.93 5.74
N PHE A 173 6.58 14.66 5.58
CA PHE A 173 5.77 15.20 4.47
C PHE A 173 5.79 16.74 4.48
N ASP A 174 5.62 17.37 5.64
CA ASP A 174 5.63 18.83 5.77
C ASP A 174 7.01 19.42 5.49
N GLU A 175 8.09 18.79 5.94
CA GLU A 175 9.47 19.17 5.57
C GLU A 175 9.69 19.13 4.05
N PHE A 176 9.24 18.06 3.37
CA PHE A 176 9.33 17.96 1.91
C PHE A 176 8.47 19.03 1.22
N LEU A 177 7.29 19.34 1.76
CA LEU A 177 6.43 20.39 1.24
C LEU A 177 7.10 21.77 1.33
N GLU A 178 7.81 22.05 2.42
CA GLU A 178 8.59 23.28 2.59
C GLU A 178 9.70 23.43 1.55
N GLY A 179 10.28 22.32 1.09
CA GLY A 179 11.30 22.29 0.04
C GLY A 179 10.79 22.56 -1.38
N ILE A 180 9.48 22.50 -1.63
CA ILE A 180 8.91 22.79 -2.97
C ILE A 180 8.89 24.31 -3.22
N PRO A 181 9.34 24.78 -4.41
CA PRO A 181 9.27 26.18 -4.79
C PRO A 181 7.87 26.76 -4.56
N ARG A 182 7.79 27.97 -4.03
CA ARG A 182 6.52 28.58 -3.60
C ARG A 182 5.53 28.69 -4.77
N GLU A 183 6.04 28.95 -5.97
CA GLU A 183 5.29 29.11 -7.20
C GLU A 183 4.52 27.84 -7.56
N GLU A 184 5.17 26.67 -7.39
CA GLU A 184 4.60 25.35 -7.70
C GLU A 184 3.50 24.93 -6.71
N ARG A 185 3.49 25.46 -5.48
CA ARG A 185 2.48 25.12 -4.45
C ARG A 185 1.47 26.23 -4.19
N THR A 186 1.32 27.19 -5.10
CA THR A 186 0.42 28.35 -4.92
C THR A 186 -1.02 27.94 -4.63
N ALA A 187 -1.57 26.94 -5.35
CA ALA A 187 -2.94 26.45 -5.15
C ALA A 187 -3.12 25.77 -3.78
N LEU A 188 -2.13 25.00 -3.34
CA LEU A 188 -2.12 24.36 -2.02
C LEU A 188 -2.01 25.40 -0.89
N LEU A 189 -1.19 26.44 -1.04
CA LEU A 189 -1.08 27.52 -0.07
C LEU A 189 -2.41 28.32 0.04
N ASP A 190 -3.08 28.58 -1.08
CA ASP A 190 -4.41 29.21 -1.08
C ASP A 190 -5.43 28.30 -0.37
N ALA A 191 -5.38 26.99 -0.59
CA ALA A 191 -6.23 26.02 0.11
C ALA A 191 -5.96 25.96 1.62
N GLN A 192 -4.69 25.92 2.05
CA GLN A 192 -4.33 25.96 3.48
C GLN A 192 -4.84 27.23 4.17
N THR A 193 -4.90 28.34 3.44
CA THR A 193 -5.37 29.63 3.98
C THR A 193 -6.89 29.71 4.04
N ASN A 194 -7.58 29.32 2.97
CA ASN A 194 -9.03 29.55 2.83
C ASN A 194 -9.90 28.34 3.23
N CYS A 195 -9.34 27.13 3.21
CA CYS A 195 -10.03 25.90 3.59
C CYS A 195 -9.11 24.91 4.34
N PRO A 196 -8.56 25.32 5.51
CA PRO A 196 -7.65 24.47 6.30
C PRO A 196 -8.29 23.13 6.70
N ASP A 197 -9.62 23.09 6.86
CA ASP A 197 -10.39 21.87 7.17
C ASP A 197 -10.34 20.82 6.05
N LEU A 198 -9.89 21.20 4.84
CA LEU A 198 -9.64 20.28 3.73
C LEU A 198 -8.16 19.91 3.60
N VAL A 199 -7.26 20.47 4.40
CA VAL A 199 -5.80 20.19 4.38
C VAL A 199 -5.38 19.63 5.75
N THR A 200 -6.17 18.67 6.25
CA THR A 200 -5.98 18.07 7.57
C THR A 200 -4.86 17.03 7.58
N PHE A 201 -4.48 16.60 8.78
CA PHE A 201 -3.57 15.47 8.99
C PHE A 201 -4.04 14.21 8.24
N ASP A 202 -5.33 13.88 8.32
CA ASP A 202 -5.90 12.71 7.64
C ASP A 202 -5.84 12.84 6.12
N HIS A 203 -6.02 14.05 5.58
CA HIS A 203 -5.89 14.26 4.13
C HIS A 203 -4.44 14.01 3.67
N LYS A 204 -3.43 14.49 4.40
CA LYS A 204 -2.02 14.19 4.11
C LYS A 204 -1.74 12.68 4.17
N LEU A 205 -2.31 11.98 5.16
CA LEU A 205 -2.19 10.53 5.26
C LEU A 205 -2.77 9.80 4.04
N GLN A 206 -3.83 10.31 3.40
CA GLN A 206 -4.36 9.69 2.18
C GLN A 206 -3.32 9.72 1.05
N PHE A 207 -2.60 10.82 0.86
CA PHE A 207 -1.53 10.90 -0.14
C PHE A 207 -0.35 9.99 0.20
N LEU A 208 0.05 9.95 1.48
CA LEU A 208 1.09 9.03 1.94
C LEU A 208 0.69 7.58 1.67
N LYS A 209 -0.53 7.17 2.02
CA LYS A 209 -1.05 5.82 1.71
C LYS A 209 -1.04 5.56 0.21
N ALA A 210 -1.48 6.52 -0.60
CA ALA A 210 -1.54 6.38 -2.05
C ALA A 210 -0.17 6.15 -2.71
N GLU A 211 0.88 6.72 -2.14
CA GLU A 211 2.27 6.66 -2.62
C GLU A 211 3.14 5.68 -1.83
N ASP A 212 2.52 4.66 -1.20
CA ASP A 212 3.21 3.64 -0.40
C ASP A 212 4.18 4.23 0.65
N TRP A 213 3.77 5.38 1.22
CA TRP A 213 4.46 6.14 2.25
C TRP A 213 5.81 6.75 1.82
N ASN A 214 5.95 7.02 0.53
CA ASN A 214 6.97 7.89 -0.03
C ASN A 214 6.55 9.36 0.10
N GLU A 215 7.19 10.09 1.00
CA GLU A 215 6.84 11.46 1.37
C GLU A 215 6.99 12.43 0.18
N ASN A 216 8.09 12.35 -0.56
CA ASN A 216 8.34 13.22 -1.72
C ASN A 216 7.27 13.03 -2.81
N ASN A 217 6.92 11.79 -3.17
CA ASN A 217 5.88 11.53 -4.14
C ASN A 217 4.50 11.97 -3.63
N ALA A 218 4.20 11.71 -2.35
CA ALA A 218 2.94 12.11 -1.72
C ALA A 218 2.75 13.63 -1.73
N VAL A 219 3.78 14.40 -1.39
CA VAL A 219 3.75 15.87 -1.44
C VAL A 219 3.53 16.35 -2.86
N ARG A 220 4.28 15.83 -3.84
CA ARG A 220 4.12 16.21 -5.25
C ARG A 220 2.71 15.91 -5.77
N ARG A 221 2.14 14.76 -5.38
CA ARG A 221 0.77 14.39 -5.71
C ARG A 221 -0.25 15.34 -5.06
N MET A 222 -0.03 15.75 -3.80
CA MET A 222 -0.90 16.71 -3.12
C MET A 222 -0.83 18.12 -3.72
N VAL A 223 0.34 18.56 -4.18
CA VAL A 223 0.47 19.83 -4.91
C VAL A 223 -0.36 19.76 -6.20
N LYS A 224 -0.17 18.70 -7.01
CA LYS A 224 -0.94 18.47 -8.24
C LYS A 224 -2.44 18.34 -8.00
N TYR A 225 -2.85 17.72 -6.89
CA TYR A 225 -4.25 17.66 -6.46
C TYR A 225 -4.87 19.06 -6.42
N TRP A 226 -4.24 19.99 -5.72
CA TRP A 226 -4.81 21.33 -5.57
C TRP A 226 -4.72 22.15 -6.85
N GLU A 227 -3.65 22.01 -7.64
CA GLU A 227 -3.55 22.61 -8.97
C GLU A 227 -4.71 22.15 -9.87
N MET A 228 -4.92 20.85 -9.97
CA MET A 228 -5.98 20.24 -10.78
C MET A 228 -7.37 20.64 -10.28
N LYS A 229 -7.59 20.68 -8.96
CA LYS A 229 -8.86 21.15 -8.38
C LYS A 229 -9.16 22.60 -8.74
N TYR A 230 -8.14 23.47 -8.80
CA TYR A 230 -8.31 24.88 -9.18
C TYR A 230 -8.55 25.04 -10.68
N GLU A 231 -7.94 24.19 -11.50
CA GLU A 231 -8.17 24.13 -12.94
C GLU A 231 -9.61 23.69 -13.25
N LEU A 232 -10.09 22.63 -12.60
CA LEU A 232 -11.44 22.07 -12.83
C LEU A 232 -12.55 22.92 -12.22
N PHE A 233 -12.28 23.60 -11.10
CA PHE A 233 -13.28 24.39 -10.36
C PHE A 233 -12.77 25.82 -10.16
N PRO A 234 -12.72 26.65 -11.22
CA PRO A 234 -12.14 27.99 -11.16
C PRO A 234 -12.90 28.92 -10.20
N GLU A 235 -14.20 28.69 -10.00
CA GLU A 235 -15.03 29.42 -9.04
C GLU A 235 -14.56 29.22 -7.60
N THR A 236 -14.26 30.31 -6.91
CA THR A 236 -13.76 30.31 -5.52
C THR A 236 -14.67 29.53 -4.57
N SER A 237 -15.98 29.61 -4.75
CA SER A 237 -16.98 28.92 -3.93
C SER A 237 -16.91 27.39 -4.04
N ARG A 238 -16.40 26.83 -5.14
CA ARG A 238 -16.34 25.37 -5.37
C ARG A 238 -14.99 24.80 -4.98
N ARG A 239 -13.88 25.45 -5.32
CA ARG A 239 -12.52 24.92 -5.01
C ARG A 239 -12.17 24.87 -3.53
N HIS A 240 -12.77 25.74 -2.71
CA HIS A 240 -12.52 25.79 -1.25
C HIS A 240 -13.47 24.93 -0.42
N LYS A 241 -14.29 24.09 -1.05
CA LYS A 241 -15.15 23.13 -0.35
C LYS A 241 -14.98 21.71 -0.90
N LYS A 242 -15.62 20.76 -0.24
CA LYS A 242 -15.82 19.43 -0.78
C LYS A 242 -16.84 19.52 -1.92
N ILE A 243 -16.51 18.94 -3.08
CA ILE A 243 -17.38 18.97 -4.25
C ILE A 243 -18.56 18.03 -3.99
N THR A 244 -19.77 18.55 -4.18
CA THR A 244 -21.02 17.79 -4.10
C THR A 244 -21.58 17.58 -5.51
N LEU A 245 -22.54 16.68 -5.67
CA LEU A 245 -23.15 16.45 -6.97
C LEU A 245 -23.92 17.68 -7.49
N GLY A 246 -24.45 18.52 -6.60
CA GLY A 246 -25.10 19.78 -6.97
C GLY A 246 -24.12 20.83 -7.55
N ASP A 247 -22.84 20.73 -7.22
CA ASP A 247 -21.80 21.57 -7.83
C ASP A 247 -21.51 21.19 -9.30
N LEU A 248 -22.12 20.11 -9.79
CA LEU A 248 -21.98 19.57 -11.14
C LEU A 248 -23.29 19.66 -11.94
N ASP A 249 -24.28 20.44 -11.49
CA ASP A 249 -25.57 20.58 -12.18
C ASP A 249 -25.42 21.15 -13.61
N GLU A 250 -24.39 21.94 -13.88
CA GLU A 250 -24.08 22.41 -15.23
C GLU A 250 -23.54 21.32 -16.18
N TYR A 251 -23.15 20.17 -15.62
CA TYR A 251 -22.63 18.99 -16.33
C TYR A 251 -23.61 17.80 -16.24
N GLU A 252 -24.91 18.07 -16.08
CA GLU A 252 -25.94 17.03 -15.94
C GLU A 252 -25.96 16.07 -17.15
N VAL A 253 -25.72 16.57 -18.36
CA VAL A 253 -25.66 15.73 -19.57
C VAL A 253 -24.52 14.71 -19.48
N GLU A 254 -23.32 15.15 -19.11
CA GLU A 254 -22.14 14.30 -18.95
C GLU A 254 -22.34 13.30 -17.80
N LEU A 255 -23.02 13.71 -16.73
CA LEU A 255 -23.30 12.84 -15.57
C LEU A 255 -24.28 11.72 -15.93
N HIS A 256 -25.39 12.07 -16.58
CA HIS A 256 -26.45 11.12 -16.95
C HIS A 256 -26.11 10.28 -18.17
N CYS A 257 -25.15 10.69 -19.01
CA CYS A 257 -24.71 9.83 -20.12
C CYS A 257 -24.12 8.50 -19.61
N GLY A 258 -23.62 8.46 -18.38
CA GLY A 258 -23.07 7.26 -17.73
C GLY A 258 -21.74 6.81 -18.34
N LEU A 259 -20.97 7.74 -18.91
CA LEU A 259 -19.61 7.49 -19.39
C LEU A 259 -18.73 6.98 -18.25
N LEU A 260 -18.78 7.63 -17.08
CA LEU A 260 -18.12 7.15 -15.86
C LEU A 260 -19.19 6.79 -14.83
N ARG A 261 -19.00 5.66 -14.15
CA ARG A 261 -19.90 5.16 -13.10
C ARG A 261 -19.09 4.61 -11.96
N LEU A 262 -19.50 4.93 -10.73
CA LEU A 262 -19.03 4.24 -9.53
C LEU A 262 -20.01 3.12 -9.21
N MET A 263 -19.52 1.88 -9.15
CA MET A 263 -20.38 0.74 -8.85
C MET A 263 -20.79 0.76 -7.37
N PRO A 264 -22.04 0.38 -7.05
CA PRO A 264 -22.52 0.41 -5.67
C PRO A 264 -21.85 -0.65 -4.78
N ASN A 265 -21.42 -1.76 -5.38
CA ASN A 265 -20.79 -2.87 -4.68
C ASN A 265 -19.26 -2.81 -4.81
N LYS A 266 -18.59 -3.26 -3.75
CA LYS A 266 -17.13 -3.45 -3.71
C LYS A 266 -16.80 -4.89 -4.03
N ASP A 267 -15.60 -5.11 -4.52
CA ASP A 267 -15.09 -6.46 -4.74
C ASP A 267 -14.76 -7.20 -3.43
N GLU A 268 -14.36 -8.46 -3.52
CA GLU A 268 -14.04 -9.31 -2.36
C GLU A 268 -12.89 -8.76 -1.49
N HIS A 269 -12.10 -7.82 -2.02
CA HIS A 269 -11.01 -7.17 -1.33
C HIS A 269 -11.39 -5.78 -0.80
N GLY A 270 -12.67 -5.39 -0.87
CA GLY A 270 -13.15 -4.09 -0.39
C GLY A 270 -12.72 -2.91 -1.25
N ARG A 271 -12.34 -3.14 -2.51
CA ARG A 271 -11.95 -2.11 -3.47
C ARG A 271 -13.18 -1.55 -4.18
N SER A 272 -13.16 -0.25 -4.44
CA SER A 272 -14.19 0.36 -5.28
C SER A 272 -13.98 -0.03 -6.73
N VAL A 273 -15.08 -0.20 -7.47
CA VAL A 273 -15.05 -0.50 -8.90
C VAL A 273 -15.57 0.71 -9.66
N LEU A 274 -14.71 1.33 -10.46
CA LEU A 274 -15.07 2.39 -11.40
C LEU A 274 -15.25 1.78 -12.80
N VAL A 275 -16.29 2.18 -13.50
CA VAL A 275 -16.56 1.74 -14.88
C VAL A 275 -16.51 2.94 -15.82
N VAL A 276 -15.71 2.83 -16.86
CA VAL A 276 -15.63 3.79 -17.97
C VAL A 276 -16.21 3.13 -19.23
N THR A 277 -17.27 3.71 -19.80
CA THR A 277 -18.04 3.12 -20.89
C THR A 277 -17.94 3.96 -22.16
N TRP A 278 -16.91 3.72 -22.95
CA TRP A 278 -16.50 4.62 -24.05
C TRP A 278 -17.48 4.69 -25.21
N ASN A 279 -18.34 3.69 -25.40
CA ASN A 279 -19.39 3.75 -26.43
C ASN A 279 -20.52 4.74 -26.09
N ARG A 280 -20.56 5.25 -24.84
CA ARG A 280 -21.43 6.35 -24.43
C ARG A 280 -20.80 7.71 -24.67
N MET A 281 -19.55 7.76 -25.12
CA MET A 281 -18.92 9.00 -25.56
C MET A 281 -19.59 9.48 -26.85
N ARG A 282 -20.43 10.50 -26.72
CA ARG A 282 -21.13 11.16 -27.82
C ARG A 282 -20.40 12.42 -28.22
N ASP A 283 -20.62 12.85 -29.46
CA ASP A 283 -20.21 14.18 -29.88
C ASP A 283 -20.92 15.23 -29.04
N GLY A 284 -20.18 16.27 -28.66
CA GLY A 284 -20.70 17.40 -27.89
C GLY A 284 -20.65 17.26 -26.37
N LEU A 285 -20.13 16.17 -25.81
CA LEU A 285 -19.81 16.14 -24.37
C LEU A 285 -18.72 17.16 -24.07
N ASN A 286 -18.93 17.96 -23.03
CA ASN A 286 -17.96 18.92 -22.54
C ASN A 286 -16.78 18.18 -21.87
N PRO A 287 -15.54 18.29 -22.40
CA PRO A 287 -14.39 17.64 -21.79
C PRO A 287 -14.15 18.05 -20.34
N ASP A 288 -14.41 19.32 -20.01
CA ASP A 288 -14.25 19.85 -18.66
C ASP A 288 -15.29 19.25 -17.71
N GLY A 289 -16.53 19.09 -18.20
CA GLY A 289 -17.60 18.42 -17.44
C GLY A 289 -17.27 16.96 -17.14
N VAL A 290 -16.75 16.22 -18.13
CA VAL A 290 -16.30 14.84 -17.92
C VAL A 290 -15.15 14.77 -16.92
N ALA A 291 -14.21 15.72 -16.96
CA ALA A 291 -13.10 15.79 -16.03
C ALA A 291 -13.58 16.11 -14.59
N ALA A 292 -14.49 17.07 -14.42
CA ALA A 292 -15.10 17.42 -13.14
C ALA A 292 -15.92 16.26 -12.53
N ILE A 293 -16.68 15.54 -13.35
CA ILE A 293 -17.40 14.33 -12.92
C ILE A 293 -16.41 13.23 -12.54
N SER A 294 -15.36 13.01 -13.34
CA SER A 294 -14.32 12.03 -13.02
C SER A 294 -13.70 12.32 -11.65
N TRP A 295 -13.36 13.59 -11.39
CA TRP A 295 -12.86 14.05 -10.10
C TRP A 295 -13.82 13.67 -8.96
N TYR A 296 -15.09 14.08 -9.07
CA TYR A 296 -16.10 13.82 -8.05
C TYR A 296 -16.33 12.33 -7.79
N LEU A 297 -16.37 11.49 -8.84
CA LEU A 297 -16.60 10.05 -8.68
C LEU A 297 -15.45 9.34 -7.99
N ILE A 298 -14.21 9.78 -8.22
CA ILE A 298 -13.04 9.20 -7.56
C ILE A 298 -12.98 9.69 -6.11
N GLU A 299 -13.24 10.98 -5.83
CA GLU A 299 -13.36 11.45 -4.44
C GLU A 299 -14.48 10.70 -3.70
N SER A 300 -15.63 10.50 -4.34
CA SER A 300 -16.74 9.71 -3.84
C SER A 300 -16.36 8.26 -3.54
N ALA A 301 -15.51 7.65 -4.37
CA ALA A 301 -14.99 6.31 -4.13
C ALA A 301 -14.06 6.27 -2.92
N MET A 302 -13.33 7.36 -2.64
CA MET A 302 -12.39 7.49 -1.53
C MET A 302 -13.04 7.78 -0.18
N GLU A 303 -14.23 8.39 -0.15
CA GLU A 303 -15.00 8.59 1.08
C GLU A 303 -15.32 7.28 1.82
N LEU A 304 -15.37 6.19 1.07
CA LEU A 304 -15.57 4.86 1.62
C LEU A 304 -14.27 4.42 2.29
N THR A 305 -14.29 4.29 3.63
CA THR A 305 -13.11 3.97 4.46
C THR A 305 -12.24 2.82 3.94
N SER A 306 -12.84 1.79 3.34
CA SER A 306 -12.09 0.66 2.79
C SER A 306 -11.28 0.99 1.52
N CYS A 307 -11.64 2.03 0.76
CA CYS A 307 -11.04 2.32 -0.53
C CYS A 307 -9.72 3.08 -0.41
N GLY A 308 -9.53 3.88 0.65
CA GLY A 308 -8.25 4.51 0.93
C GLY A 308 -7.10 3.53 1.16
N GLU A 309 -7.42 2.29 1.57
CA GLU A 309 -6.43 1.25 1.84
C GLU A 309 -6.36 0.20 0.74
N ASN A 310 -7.53 -0.24 0.23
CA ASN A 310 -7.58 -1.31 -0.75
C ASN A 310 -7.44 -0.79 -2.18
N GLY A 311 -7.70 0.49 -2.42
CA GLY A 311 -7.62 1.14 -3.73
C GLY A 311 -8.86 0.92 -4.60
N VAL A 312 -8.67 1.08 -5.91
CA VAL A 312 -9.72 1.07 -6.93
C VAL A 312 -9.35 0.14 -8.09
N ILE A 313 -10.37 -0.52 -8.64
CA ILE A 313 -10.31 -1.27 -9.90
C ILE A 313 -11.06 -0.47 -10.96
N ILE A 314 -10.47 -0.34 -12.15
CA ILE A 314 -11.09 0.38 -13.27
C ILE A 314 -11.48 -0.62 -14.35
N LEU A 315 -12.76 -0.74 -14.64
CA LEU A 315 -13.31 -1.49 -15.77
C LEU A 315 -13.54 -0.53 -16.94
N THR A 316 -13.01 -0.86 -18.10
CA THR A 316 -13.00 0.03 -19.26
C THR A 316 -13.67 -0.67 -20.43
N ASN A 317 -14.91 -0.29 -20.72
CA ASN A 317 -15.73 -0.89 -21.77
C ASN A 317 -15.52 -0.18 -23.11
N TYR A 318 -14.85 -0.86 -24.04
CA TYR A 318 -14.68 -0.44 -25.44
C TYR A 318 -15.59 -1.21 -26.42
N ILE A 319 -16.53 -2.03 -25.92
CA ILE A 319 -17.50 -2.75 -26.76
C ILE A 319 -18.38 -1.73 -27.50
N ASN A 320 -18.54 -1.88 -28.81
CA ASN A 320 -19.28 -1.01 -29.72
C ASN A 320 -18.72 0.42 -29.83
N THR A 321 -17.40 0.60 -29.60
CA THR A 321 -16.75 1.91 -29.80
C THR A 321 -16.43 2.18 -31.27
N CYS A 322 -16.81 3.36 -31.77
CA CYS A 322 -16.40 3.82 -33.10
C CYS A 322 -15.03 4.53 -33.04
N LEU A 323 -14.46 4.85 -34.21
CA LEU A 323 -13.18 5.56 -34.33
C LEU A 323 -13.27 7.01 -33.79
N GLU A 324 -14.44 7.64 -33.85
CA GLU A 324 -14.65 9.01 -33.34
C GLU A 324 -14.62 9.04 -31.81
N SER A 325 -15.31 8.11 -31.14
CA SER A 325 -15.21 7.91 -29.69
C SER A 325 -13.77 7.68 -29.25
N PHE A 326 -12.93 7.09 -30.10
CA PHE A 326 -11.52 6.87 -29.82
C PHE A 326 -10.71 8.17 -29.75
N ARG A 327 -11.02 9.18 -30.58
CA ARG A 327 -10.35 10.49 -30.52
C ARG A 327 -10.71 11.23 -29.23
N GLY A 328 -11.99 11.23 -28.88
CA GLY A 328 -12.44 11.75 -27.58
C GLY A 328 -11.77 11.03 -26.42
N ALA A 329 -11.60 9.71 -26.53
CA ALA A 329 -10.91 8.92 -25.52
C ALA A 329 -9.44 9.31 -25.33
N LEU A 330 -8.74 9.77 -26.36
CA LEU A 330 -7.37 10.25 -26.22
C LEU A 330 -7.28 11.57 -25.44
N LEU A 331 -8.22 12.48 -25.66
CA LEU A 331 -8.27 13.74 -24.93
C LEU A 331 -8.62 13.49 -23.45
N LEU A 332 -9.70 12.74 -23.22
CA LEU A 332 -10.11 12.35 -21.87
C LEU A 332 -9.08 11.47 -21.17
N ARG A 333 -8.26 10.72 -21.92
CA ARG A 333 -7.12 9.99 -21.34
C ARG A 333 -6.08 10.96 -20.80
N HIS A 334 -5.79 12.07 -21.49
CA HIS A 334 -4.79 13.02 -20.98
C HIS A 334 -5.27 13.64 -19.66
N CYS A 335 -6.53 14.07 -19.60
CA CYS A 335 -7.12 14.63 -18.38
C CYS A 335 -7.30 13.55 -17.30
N GLY A 336 -7.93 12.43 -17.65
CA GLY A 336 -8.19 11.31 -16.76
C GLY A 336 -6.90 10.71 -16.19
N ARG A 337 -5.80 10.66 -16.96
CA ARG A 337 -4.51 10.23 -16.44
C ARG A 337 -4.01 11.19 -15.35
N LYS A 338 -3.99 12.49 -15.64
CA LYS A 338 -3.53 13.49 -14.68
C LYS A 338 -4.38 13.46 -13.40
N ILE A 339 -5.70 13.37 -13.55
CA ILE A 339 -6.65 13.31 -12.43
C ILE A 339 -6.44 12.03 -11.60
N ILE A 340 -6.59 10.86 -12.22
CA ILE A 340 -6.60 9.57 -11.51
C ILE A 340 -5.23 9.21 -10.94
N PHE A 341 -4.18 9.33 -11.74
CA PHE A 341 -2.88 8.73 -11.39
C PHE A 341 -1.87 9.72 -10.83
N GLU A 342 -2.04 11.02 -11.10
CA GLU A 342 -1.03 12.02 -10.73
C GLU A 342 -1.53 13.02 -9.69
N SER A 343 -2.85 13.13 -9.49
CA SER A 343 -3.45 14.16 -8.64
C SER A 343 -4.20 13.56 -7.46
N LEU A 344 -5.11 12.60 -7.67
CA LEU A 344 -5.95 12.08 -6.59
C LEU A 344 -5.20 11.07 -5.69
N PRO A 345 -5.44 11.07 -4.37
CA PRO A 345 -4.80 10.14 -3.43
C PRO A 345 -5.41 8.72 -3.48
N VAL A 346 -5.55 8.17 -4.69
CA VAL A 346 -6.10 6.84 -4.95
C VAL A 346 -5.02 5.88 -5.46
N GLN A 347 -5.09 4.63 -5.03
CA GLN A 347 -4.27 3.54 -5.59
C GLN A 347 -5.08 2.76 -6.61
N VAL A 348 -4.70 2.81 -7.88
CA VAL A 348 -5.32 1.96 -8.91
C VAL A 348 -4.61 0.61 -8.91
N LYS A 349 -5.33 -0.44 -8.50
CA LYS A 349 -4.76 -1.79 -8.34
C LYS A 349 -4.75 -2.57 -9.65
N ALA A 350 -5.76 -2.37 -10.48
CA ALA A 350 -5.83 -2.98 -11.81
C ALA A 350 -6.72 -2.17 -12.76
N VAL A 351 -6.43 -2.33 -14.05
CA VAL A 351 -7.26 -1.81 -15.15
C VAL A 351 -7.67 -3.01 -16.02
N HIS A 352 -8.97 -3.17 -16.21
CA HIS A 352 -9.55 -4.23 -17.03
C HIS A 352 -10.19 -3.60 -18.26
N VAL A 353 -9.80 -4.06 -19.45
CA VAL A 353 -10.23 -3.46 -20.71
C VAL A 353 -11.03 -4.47 -21.51
N PHE A 354 -12.26 -4.14 -21.88
CA PHE A 354 -13.19 -5.04 -22.55
C PHE A 354 -13.41 -4.60 -24.01
N PHE A 355 -13.27 -5.54 -24.95
CA PHE A 355 -13.52 -5.32 -26.38
C PHE A 355 -14.62 -6.22 -26.91
N GLU A 356 -15.10 -5.91 -28.12
CA GLU A 356 -15.83 -6.87 -28.92
C GLU A 356 -14.94 -8.06 -29.30
N SER A 357 -15.53 -9.25 -29.41
CA SER A 357 -14.82 -10.45 -29.88
C SER A 357 -14.22 -10.28 -31.28
N ASN A 358 -14.85 -9.45 -32.12
CA ASN A 358 -14.42 -9.16 -33.49
C ASN A 358 -13.64 -7.83 -33.61
N CYS A 359 -13.01 -7.37 -32.53
CA CYS A 359 -12.25 -6.13 -32.51
C CYS A 359 -11.13 -6.14 -33.58
N PRO A 360 -11.07 -5.15 -34.49
CA PRO A 360 -10.00 -5.06 -35.48
C PRO A 360 -8.61 -5.12 -34.85
N TRP A 361 -7.69 -5.86 -35.46
CA TRP A 361 -6.34 -6.10 -34.92
C TRP A 361 -5.58 -4.81 -34.58
N TRP A 362 -5.79 -3.72 -35.32
CA TRP A 362 -5.12 -2.45 -35.07
C TRP A 362 -5.55 -1.79 -33.75
N LYS A 363 -6.83 -1.95 -33.33
CA LYS A 363 -7.31 -1.48 -32.03
C LYS A 363 -6.61 -2.25 -30.91
N ARG A 364 -6.46 -3.56 -31.08
CA ARG A 364 -5.76 -4.44 -30.14
C ARG A 364 -4.30 -4.02 -29.97
N VAL A 365 -3.57 -3.87 -31.07
CA VAL A 365 -2.14 -3.46 -31.05
C VAL A 365 -1.97 -2.10 -30.36
N PHE A 366 -2.84 -1.14 -30.64
CA PHE A 366 -2.75 0.18 -30.01
C PHE A 366 -2.91 0.10 -28.49
N ILE A 367 -3.81 -0.75 -28.00
CA ILE A 367 -4.15 -0.82 -26.58
C ILE A 367 -3.17 -1.69 -25.81
N GLU A 368 -2.64 -2.75 -26.41
CA GLU A 368 -1.51 -3.49 -25.84
C GLU A 368 -0.27 -2.58 -25.75
N ALA A 369 0.05 -1.84 -26.83
CA ALA A 369 1.13 -0.85 -26.79
C ALA A 369 0.90 0.23 -25.72
N PHE A 370 -0.34 0.65 -25.52
CA PHE A 370 -0.72 1.57 -24.44
C PHE A 370 -0.46 0.96 -23.06
N ALA A 371 -0.92 -0.27 -22.83
CA ALA A 371 -0.79 -0.94 -21.54
C ALA A 371 0.69 -1.11 -21.18
N ILE A 372 1.51 -1.46 -22.16
CA ILE A 372 2.97 -1.60 -22.03
C ILE A 372 3.64 -0.24 -21.81
N ALA A 373 3.22 0.82 -22.52
CA ALA A 373 3.82 2.15 -22.42
C ALA A 373 3.38 2.95 -21.19
N SER A 374 2.46 2.41 -20.38
CA SER A 374 2.04 3.06 -19.14
C SER A 374 3.19 3.04 -18.12
N PRO A 375 3.70 4.20 -17.67
CA PRO A 375 4.79 4.26 -16.69
C PRO A 375 4.38 3.75 -15.30
N LEU A 376 3.08 3.52 -15.09
CA LEU A 376 2.48 3.32 -13.78
C LEU A 376 2.56 1.87 -13.28
N GLN A 377 3.16 0.94 -14.04
CA GLN A 377 3.26 -0.49 -13.68
C GLN A 377 1.92 -1.11 -13.21
N ILE A 378 0.79 -0.56 -13.66
CA ILE A 378 -0.54 -1.02 -13.25
C ILE A 378 -0.83 -2.33 -13.95
N ARG A 379 -1.31 -3.32 -13.19
CA ARG A 379 -1.79 -4.59 -13.73
C ARG A 379 -2.93 -4.32 -14.70
N THR A 380 -2.66 -4.46 -15.99
CA THR A 380 -3.63 -4.22 -17.04
C THR A 380 -3.96 -5.54 -17.71
N LYS A 381 -5.25 -5.86 -17.82
CA LYS A 381 -5.71 -7.08 -18.48
C LYS A 381 -6.80 -6.78 -19.51
N VAL A 382 -6.70 -7.43 -20.66
CA VAL A 382 -7.59 -7.22 -21.80
C VAL A 382 -8.48 -8.45 -22.00
N TYR A 383 -9.78 -8.21 -22.21
CA TYR A 383 -10.81 -9.21 -22.42
C TYR A 383 -11.51 -8.97 -23.76
N PHE A 384 -11.91 -10.06 -24.43
CA PHE A 384 -12.55 -10.03 -25.75
C PHE A 384 -13.92 -10.72 -25.69
N GLY A 385 -14.97 -9.91 -25.84
CA GLY A 385 -16.37 -10.31 -25.76
C GLY A 385 -16.93 -10.25 -24.34
N PRO A 386 -18.20 -9.85 -24.15
CA PRO A 386 -18.91 -10.10 -22.91
C PRO A 386 -19.29 -11.58 -22.85
N GLY A 387 -18.86 -12.28 -21.80
CA GLY A 387 -19.18 -13.70 -21.59
C GLY A 387 -18.95 -14.11 -20.15
N ASN A 388 -19.64 -15.18 -19.72
CA ASN A 388 -19.58 -15.72 -18.35
C ASN A 388 -18.13 -15.96 -17.90
N ASP A 389 -17.30 -16.49 -18.80
CA ASP A 389 -15.88 -16.77 -18.59
C ASP A 389 -15.09 -15.54 -18.11
N THR A 390 -15.46 -14.33 -18.57
CA THR A 390 -14.77 -13.09 -18.16
C THR A 390 -15.09 -12.73 -16.70
N SER A 391 -16.34 -12.87 -16.28
CA SER A 391 -16.74 -12.59 -14.90
C SER A 391 -16.12 -13.60 -13.92
N GLU A 392 -16.08 -14.88 -14.30
CA GLU A 392 -15.42 -15.93 -13.52
C GLU A 392 -13.91 -15.67 -13.41
N GLN A 393 -13.27 -15.28 -14.50
CA GLN A 393 -11.85 -14.95 -14.49
C GLN A 393 -11.53 -13.71 -13.64
N LEU A 394 -12.35 -12.66 -13.72
CA LEU A 394 -12.23 -11.46 -12.88
C LEU A 394 -12.39 -11.78 -11.40
N GLN A 395 -13.33 -12.66 -11.06
CA GLN A 395 -13.51 -13.14 -9.70
C GLN A 395 -12.32 -13.97 -9.23
N GLN A 396 -11.87 -14.96 -10.01
CA GLN A 396 -10.78 -15.84 -9.60
C GLN A 396 -9.43 -15.12 -9.44
N GLU A 397 -9.10 -14.20 -10.35
CA GLU A 397 -7.78 -13.56 -10.36
C GLU A 397 -7.74 -12.25 -9.56
N TYR A 398 -8.87 -11.55 -9.45
CA TYR A 398 -8.94 -10.23 -8.83
C TYR A 398 -9.99 -10.15 -7.73
N GLY A 399 -10.86 -11.14 -7.51
CA GLY A 399 -11.96 -11.05 -6.54
C GLY A 399 -13.10 -10.12 -6.97
N VAL A 400 -13.15 -9.71 -8.24
CA VAL A 400 -14.21 -8.84 -8.77
C VAL A 400 -15.41 -9.71 -9.15
N THR A 401 -16.41 -9.75 -8.28
CA THR A 401 -17.61 -10.60 -8.47
C THR A 401 -18.55 -10.04 -9.53
N ALA A 402 -19.41 -10.90 -10.09
CA ALA A 402 -20.44 -10.48 -11.03
C ALA A 402 -21.34 -9.36 -10.48
N GLN A 403 -21.57 -9.30 -9.17
CA GLN A 403 -22.35 -8.24 -8.52
C GLN A 403 -21.65 -6.87 -8.50
N CYS A 404 -20.39 -6.79 -8.90
CA CYS A 404 -19.64 -5.53 -9.03
C CYS A 404 -19.50 -5.09 -10.48
N ILE A 405 -19.93 -5.94 -11.43
CA ILE A 405 -19.76 -5.73 -12.86
C ILE A 405 -21.14 -5.34 -13.43
N PRO A 406 -21.21 -4.33 -14.32
CA PRO A 406 -22.47 -3.97 -14.96
C PRO A 406 -22.92 -5.04 -15.97
N THR A 407 -24.22 -5.14 -16.22
CA THR A 407 -24.81 -6.14 -17.13
C THR A 407 -24.31 -6.03 -18.58
N ASP A 408 -23.93 -4.83 -19.02
CA ASP A 408 -23.33 -4.59 -20.34
C ASP A 408 -21.90 -5.15 -20.48
N LEU A 409 -21.29 -5.59 -19.38
CA LEU A 409 -20.01 -6.30 -19.32
C LEU A 409 -20.15 -7.78 -18.89
N GLY A 410 -21.38 -8.31 -18.88
CA GLY A 410 -21.66 -9.69 -18.44
C GLY A 410 -21.76 -9.84 -16.92
N GLY A 411 -21.89 -8.73 -16.18
CA GLY A 411 -22.13 -8.76 -14.74
C GLY A 411 -23.61 -8.77 -14.36
N GLY A 412 -23.88 -8.55 -13.07
CA GLY A 412 -25.20 -8.59 -12.46
C GLY A 412 -25.79 -7.22 -12.11
N VAL A 413 -25.06 -6.12 -12.24
CA VAL A 413 -25.55 -4.79 -11.85
C VAL A 413 -26.26 -4.11 -13.01
N SER A 414 -27.55 -3.80 -12.83
CA SER A 414 -28.33 -3.05 -13.80
C SER A 414 -27.74 -1.66 -14.05
N THR A 415 -27.76 -1.22 -15.31
CA THR A 415 -27.36 0.14 -15.68
C THR A 415 -28.29 1.21 -15.11
N GLU A 416 -29.55 0.84 -14.82
CA GLU A 416 -30.56 1.72 -14.19
C GLU A 416 -30.22 2.06 -12.73
N ALA A 417 -29.41 1.23 -12.07
CA ALA A 417 -28.93 1.51 -10.71
C ALA A 417 -28.12 2.82 -10.62
N TRP A 418 -27.59 3.29 -11.75
CA TRP A 418 -26.85 4.55 -11.84
C TRP A 418 -27.72 5.77 -11.51
N GLU A 419 -28.92 5.84 -12.06
CA GLU A 419 -29.87 6.93 -11.80
C GLU A 419 -30.31 6.94 -10.33
N GLY A 420 -30.51 5.76 -9.76
CA GLY A 420 -30.78 5.61 -8.32
C GLY A 420 -29.62 6.13 -7.47
N TRP A 421 -28.37 5.83 -7.85
CA TRP A 421 -27.18 6.31 -7.14
C TRP A 421 -27.07 7.85 -7.19
N ILE A 422 -27.27 8.45 -8.36
CA ILE A 422 -27.31 9.92 -8.54
C ILE A 422 -28.38 10.53 -7.64
N ALA A 423 -29.60 9.99 -7.66
CA ALA A 423 -30.70 10.51 -6.86
C ALA A 423 -30.41 10.45 -5.35
N VAL A 424 -29.84 9.35 -4.86
CA VAL A 424 -29.44 9.19 -3.46
C VAL A 424 -28.36 10.21 -3.07
N ARG A 425 -27.34 10.42 -3.93
CA ARG A 425 -26.28 11.41 -3.70
C ARG A 425 -26.84 12.84 -3.64
N LYS A 426 -27.66 13.23 -4.63
CA LYS A 426 -28.32 14.56 -4.64
C LYS A 426 -29.19 14.77 -3.39
N ALA A 427 -29.99 13.77 -3.00
CA ALA A 427 -30.85 13.85 -1.82
C ALA A 427 -30.05 13.97 -0.50
N GLY A 428 -28.86 13.36 -0.44
CA GLY A 428 -27.96 13.45 0.71
C GLY A 428 -27.14 14.74 0.77
N GLY A 429 -27.17 15.58 -0.27
CA GLY A 429 -26.27 16.73 -0.39
C GLY A 429 -24.80 16.31 -0.50
N LEU A 430 -24.55 15.14 -1.09
CA LEU A 430 -23.25 14.49 -1.20
C LEU A 430 -22.64 14.61 -2.59
#